data_AF-A0A6S6SH56-F1
#
_entry.id   AF-A0A6S6SH56-F1
#
_cell.length_a   1.000
_cell.length_b   1.000
_cell.length_c   1.000
_cell.angle_alpha   90.00
_cell.angle_beta   90.00
_cell.angle_gamma   90.00
#
_symmetry.space_group_name_H-M   'P 1'
#
loop_
_entity.id
_entity.type
_entity.pdbx_description
1 polymer ?
#
loop_
_entity_poly.entity_id
_entity_poly.type
_entity_poly.pdbx_seq_one_letter_code
_entity_poly.pdbx_strand_id
1 'polypeptide(L)'
;MAKKEEKYTFPWGFHIGDLCNKHERMPLYTPTNDGGFCLLYDKTSEKKADTLLESLTLELLSTMPYESLTVDLFDFGKKKFYSLSPLQYVQTYKVSHNKEMIEKRFTALEKIVISRHKELLCCNRQTINEHNKKSKIQKDYHLVLINLENFPNDQIERRRVKNFIESAYAAGVYVIAFTYHDTVKNANESVQSILKHFKNIKVSNGEFIITEKIFEFMELLEDHDFEALDLDKDLLLQKAMNNADLEGLVNPENIKLEVDTKVK
;
A
#
# COMPACT_ATOMS: atom_id res chain seq x y z
N MET A 1 -25.35 2.54 -23.06
CA MET A 1 -24.09 1.84 -23.42
C MET A 1 -23.66 1.03 -22.21
N ALA A 2 -23.55 -0.30 -22.33
CA ALA A 2 -23.05 -1.13 -21.23
C ALA A 2 -21.58 -0.77 -20.98
N LYS A 3 -21.26 -0.14 -19.84
CA LYS A 3 -19.87 -0.06 -19.35
C LYS A 3 -19.37 -1.50 -19.30
N LYS A 4 -18.44 -1.85 -20.17
CA LYS A 4 -17.75 -3.13 -20.12
C LYS A 4 -17.05 -3.12 -18.76
N GLU A 5 -17.50 -3.95 -17.81
CA GLU A 5 -16.85 -4.05 -16.50
C GLU A 5 -15.42 -4.51 -16.74
N GLU A 6 -14.50 -3.54 -16.69
CA GLU A 6 -13.11 -3.76 -17.01
C GLU A 6 -12.48 -4.50 -15.84
N LYS A 7 -12.17 -5.77 -16.06
CA LYS A 7 -11.64 -6.61 -14.98
C LYS A 7 -10.23 -6.14 -14.63
N TYR A 8 -10.06 -5.60 -13.43
CA TYR A 8 -8.74 -5.22 -12.91
C TYR A 8 -8.15 -6.25 -11.94
N THR A 9 -6.83 -6.24 -11.83
CA THR A 9 -6.06 -6.99 -10.82
C THR A 9 -5.01 -6.07 -10.21
N PHE A 10 -4.61 -6.34 -8.97
CA PHE A 10 -3.47 -5.64 -8.39
C PHE A 10 -2.20 -5.89 -9.23
N PRO A 11 -1.29 -4.90 -9.37
CA PRO A 11 -0.05 -5.06 -10.11
C PRO A 11 0.79 -6.25 -9.64
N TRP A 12 1.63 -6.77 -10.52
CA TRP A 12 2.45 -7.95 -10.24
C TRP A 12 3.65 -7.64 -9.32
N GLY A 13 4.05 -6.37 -9.23
CA GLY A 13 5.19 -5.91 -8.45
C GLY A 13 4.98 -4.49 -7.91
N PHE A 14 5.68 -4.18 -6.82
CA PHE A 14 5.90 -2.82 -6.33
C PHE A 14 7.14 -2.27 -7.01
N HIS A 15 7.00 -1.21 -7.79
CA HIS A 15 8.12 -0.50 -8.39
C HIS A 15 8.89 0.23 -7.28
N ILE A 16 10.16 -0.11 -7.07
CA ILE A 16 10.96 0.51 -6.01
C ILE A 16 12.03 1.45 -6.56
N GLY A 17 12.26 1.45 -7.86
CA GLY A 17 13.22 2.31 -8.54
C GLY A 17 13.66 1.68 -9.85
N ASP A 18 14.72 2.24 -10.43
CA ASP A 18 15.27 1.81 -11.70
C ASP A 18 16.75 1.46 -11.56
N LEU A 19 17.20 0.50 -12.37
CA LEU A 19 18.61 0.26 -12.66
C LEU A 19 19.00 1.07 -13.89
N CYS A 20 19.91 2.00 -13.70
CA CYS A 20 20.33 2.97 -14.69
C CYS A 20 21.78 2.72 -15.08
N ASN A 21 22.06 2.70 -16.38
CA ASN A 21 23.39 2.85 -16.93
C ASN A 21 23.39 3.99 -17.97
N LYS A 22 24.49 4.19 -18.70
CA LYS A 22 24.59 5.28 -19.70
C LYS A 22 23.61 5.19 -20.88
N HIS A 23 23.02 4.04 -21.11
CA HIS A 23 22.24 3.72 -22.32
C HIS A 23 20.85 3.16 -22.03
N GLU A 24 20.64 2.62 -20.84
CA GLU A 24 19.46 1.84 -20.50
C GLU A 24 18.96 2.19 -19.09
N ARG A 25 17.64 2.10 -18.95
CA ARG A 25 16.92 2.23 -17.69
C ARG A 25 15.97 1.05 -17.57
N MET A 26 16.13 0.26 -16.52
CA MET A 26 15.33 -0.93 -16.29
C MET A 26 14.59 -0.81 -14.95
N PRO A 27 13.25 -0.90 -14.93
CA PRO A 27 12.50 -0.77 -13.69
C PRO A 27 12.70 -2.01 -12.81
N LEU A 28 12.93 -1.77 -11.53
CA LEU A 28 13.14 -2.80 -10.52
C LEU A 28 11.89 -2.91 -9.64
N TYR A 29 11.34 -4.12 -9.59
CA TYR A 29 10.14 -4.44 -8.84
C TYR A 29 10.43 -5.46 -7.74
N THR A 30 9.81 -5.29 -6.57
CA THR A 30 9.63 -6.38 -5.61
C THR A 30 8.26 -7.04 -5.84
N PRO A 31 8.15 -8.37 -5.88
CA PRO A 31 6.93 -9.01 -6.33
C PRO A 31 5.81 -8.90 -5.29
N THR A 32 4.56 -8.75 -5.74
CA THR A 32 3.41 -8.54 -4.84
C THR A 32 2.93 -9.84 -4.17
N ASN A 33 3.40 -11.00 -4.63
CA ASN A 33 3.15 -12.29 -4.00
C ASN A 33 3.75 -12.43 -2.59
N ASP A 34 4.75 -11.60 -2.27
CA ASP A 34 5.31 -11.48 -0.92
C ASP A 34 4.34 -10.76 0.05
N GLY A 35 3.20 -10.26 -0.45
CA GLY A 35 2.23 -9.49 0.34
C GLY A 35 2.70 -8.08 0.70
N GLY A 36 3.95 -7.74 0.44
CA GLY A 36 4.55 -6.44 0.73
C GLY A 36 6.00 -6.53 1.19
N PHE A 37 6.50 -5.48 1.80
CA PHE A 37 7.90 -5.38 2.23
C PHE A 37 8.08 -4.43 3.42
N CYS A 38 9.23 -4.50 4.07
CA CYS A 38 9.67 -3.60 5.12
C CYS A 38 10.77 -2.67 4.60
N LEU A 39 10.59 -1.36 4.69
CA LEU A 39 11.60 -0.35 4.37
C LEU A 39 12.29 0.13 5.65
N LEU A 40 13.56 -0.21 5.80
CA LEU A 40 14.38 0.13 6.97
C LEU A 40 15.39 1.20 6.58
N TYR A 41 15.45 2.31 7.30
CA TYR A 41 16.32 3.43 6.93
C TYR A 41 17.04 4.05 8.13
N ASP A 42 18.16 4.73 7.91
CA ASP A 42 18.74 5.61 8.93
C ASP A 42 18.10 7.00 8.88
N LYS A 43 18.36 7.82 9.92
CA LYS A 43 17.78 9.17 10.03
C LYS A 43 18.15 10.06 8.85
N THR A 44 19.35 9.93 8.28
CA THR A 44 19.78 10.73 7.14
C THR A 44 19.05 10.34 5.85
N SER A 45 18.56 9.11 5.76
CA SER A 45 17.80 8.59 4.61
C SER A 45 16.28 8.74 4.74
N GLU A 46 15.74 9.29 5.84
CA GLU A 46 14.29 9.41 6.08
C GLU A 46 13.57 10.09 4.90
N LYS A 47 14.08 11.24 4.43
CA LYS A 47 13.47 11.96 3.30
C LYS A 47 13.41 11.11 2.02
N LYS A 48 14.47 10.32 1.75
CA LYS A 48 14.55 9.47 0.56
C LYS A 48 13.58 8.29 0.67
N ALA A 49 13.48 7.69 1.85
CA ALA A 49 12.49 6.65 2.14
C ALA A 49 11.05 7.17 2.01
N ASP A 50 10.76 8.33 2.59
CA ASP A 50 9.43 8.94 2.52
C ASP A 50 9.05 9.29 1.06
N THR A 51 10.02 9.78 0.28
CA THR A 51 9.85 10.09 -1.15
C THR A 51 9.49 8.84 -1.96
N LEU A 52 10.20 7.74 -1.75
CA LEU A 52 9.91 6.46 -2.41
C LEU A 52 8.51 5.95 -2.06
N LEU A 53 8.15 5.95 -0.78
CA LEU A 53 6.83 5.47 -0.33
C LEU A 53 5.69 6.30 -0.93
N GLU A 54 5.86 7.62 -0.99
CA GLU A 54 4.89 8.52 -1.59
C GLU A 54 4.76 8.32 -3.11
N SER A 55 5.88 8.25 -3.84
CA SER A 55 5.88 8.02 -5.28
C SER A 55 5.30 6.66 -5.65
N LEU A 56 5.67 5.59 -4.93
CA LEU A 56 5.12 4.24 -5.13
C LEU A 56 3.62 4.23 -4.89
N THR A 57 3.16 4.85 -3.80
CA THR A 57 1.73 4.89 -3.46
C THR A 57 0.92 5.63 -4.52
N LEU A 58 1.43 6.78 -4.99
CA LEU A 58 0.80 7.57 -6.05
C LEU A 58 0.79 6.83 -7.38
N GLU A 59 1.88 6.14 -7.73
CA GLU A 59 1.96 5.34 -8.95
C GLU A 59 0.90 4.23 -8.95
N LEU A 60 0.77 3.48 -7.85
CA LEU A 60 -0.27 2.46 -7.69
C LEU A 60 -1.68 3.05 -7.82
N LEU A 61 -1.96 4.16 -7.14
CA LEU A 61 -3.28 4.82 -7.23
C LEU A 61 -3.56 5.36 -8.64
N SER A 62 -2.54 5.83 -9.35
CA SER A 62 -2.70 6.36 -10.72
C SER A 62 -2.91 5.27 -11.79
N THR A 63 -2.48 4.05 -11.51
CA THR A 63 -2.56 2.90 -12.44
C THR A 63 -3.78 2.03 -12.19
N MET A 64 -4.29 2.04 -10.96
CA MET A 64 -5.48 1.30 -10.57
C MET A 64 -6.77 2.09 -10.89
N PRO A 65 -7.87 1.41 -11.29
CA PRO A 65 -9.16 2.07 -11.43
C PRO A 65 -9.60 2.76 -10.14
N TYR A 66 -10.43 3.81 -10.25
CA TYR A 66 -10.95 4.50 -9.07
C TYR A 66 -11.73 3.56 -8.14
N GLU A 67 -11.63 3.82 -6.83
CA GLU A 67 -12.18 3.01 -5.74
C GLU A 67 -11.71 1.54 -5.70
N SER A 68 -10.84 1.11 -6.61
CA SER A 68 -10.29 -0.25 -6.61
C SER A 68 -9.11 -0.42 -5.64
N LEU A 69 -8.52 0.67 -5.15
CA LEU A 69 -7.44 0.64 -4.17
C LEU A 69 -7.70 1.68 -3.07
N THR A 70 -7.71 1.23 -1.82
CA THR A 70 -7.67 2.08 -0.63
C THR A 70 -6.30 2.00 0.02
N VAL A 71 -5.73 3.14 0.41
CA VAL A 71 -4.48 3.24 1.16
C VAL A 71 -4.78 3.61 2.61
N ASP A 72 -4.33 2.79 3.55
CA ASP A 72 -4.47 3.00 4.99
C ASP A 72 -3.08 3.26 5.61
N LEU A 73 -2.82 4.48 6.08
CA LEU A 73 -1.60 4.84 6.82
C LEU A 73 -1.82 4.73 8.33
N PHE A 74 -0.96 3.95 8.99
CA PHE A 74 -0.82 3.89 10.45
C PHE A 74 0.45 4.64 10.85
N ASP A 75 0.29 5.88 11.31
CA ASP A 75 1.41 6.72 11.70
C ASP A 75 1.04 7.68 12.83
N PHE A 76 1.64 7.48 14.00
CA PHE A 76 1.52 8.38 15.15
C PHE A 76 2.48 9.57 15.09
N GLY A 77 3.37 9.56 14.11
CA GLY A 77 4.40 10.57 13.96
C GLY A 77 3.85 11.91 13.45
N LYS A 78 4.77 12.74 12.98
CA LYS A 78 4.43 13.97 12.28
C LYS A 78 3.69 13.63 10.99
N LYS A 79 2.86 14.54 10.49
CA LYS A 79 2.18 14.35 9.20
C LYS A 79 3.22 14.10 8.10
N LYS A 80 3.23 12.88 7.57
CA LYS A 80 4.02 12.44 6.41
C LYS A 80 3.16 12.39 5.15
N PHE A 81 3.82 12.32 4.00
CA PHE A 81 3.21 12.18 2.67
C PHE A 81 2.20 13.29 2.32
N TYR A 82 2.73 14.50 2.09
CA TYR A 82 1.91 15.67 1.77
C TYR A 82 1.20 15.57 0.43
N SER A 83 1.83 14.97 -0.59
CA SER A 83 1.24 14.76 -1.91
C SER A 83 0.10 13.73 -1.88
N LEU A 84 0.05 12.85 -0.87
CA LEU A 84 -1.11 11.97 -0.65
C LEU A 84 -2.30 12.68 0.01
N SER A 85 -2.08 13.82 0.68
CA SER A 85 -3.14 14.45 1.49
C SER A 85 -4.42 14.82 0.73
N PRO A 86 -4.41 15.23 -0.55
CA PRO A 86 -5.65 15.50 -1.30
C PRO A 86 -6.51 14.24 -1.50
N LEU A 87 -5.91 13.05 -1.50
CA LEU A 87 -6.62 11.77 -1.66
C LEU A 87 -7.51 11.41 -0.46
N GLN A 88 -7.37 12.12 0.67
CA GLN A 88 -8.27 11.95 1.81
C GLN A 88 -9.70 12.43 1.50
N TYR A 89 -9.84 13.45 0.66
CA TYR A 89 -11.16 14.00 0.29
C TYR A 89 -11.99 13.02 -0.55
N VAL A 90 -11.33 12.19 -1.36
CA VAL A 90 -11.94 11.12 -2.16
C VAL A 90 -11.90 9.75 -1.46
N GLN A 91 -11.54 9.72 -0.18
CA GLN A 91 -11.52 8.53 0.69
C GLN A 91 -10.66 7.34 0.22
N THR A 92 -9.76 7.54 -0.75
CA THR A 92 -8.79 6.53 -1.21
C THR A 92 -7.51 6.53 -0.37
N TYR A 93 -7.28 7.57 0.44
CA TYR A 93 -6.20 7.62 1.43
C TYR A 93 -6.74 7.92 2.83
N LYS A 94 -6.42 7.08 3.81
CA LYS A 94 -6.94 7.15 5.18
C LYS A 94 -5.78 7.16 6.16
N VAL A 95 -5.76 8.13 7.07
CA VAL A 95 -4.69 8.27 8.06
C VAL A 95 -5.22 7.99 9.47
N SER A 96 -4.58 7.03 10.14
CA SER A 96 -4.83 6.69 11.54
C SER A 96 -3.62 7.13 12.37
N HIS A 97 -3.82 8.12 13.24
CA HIS A 97 -2.73 8.83 13.92
C HIS A 97 -2.73 8.69 15.45
N ASN A 98 -3.66 7.92 15.99
CA ASN A 98 -3.72 7.60 17.41
C ASN A 98 -4.11 6.12 17.60
N LYS A 99 -4.00 5.64 18.84
CA LYS A 99 -4.08 4.21 19.14
C LYS A 99 -5.47 3.68 18.81
N GLU A 100 -6.51 4.38 19.25
CA GLU A 100 -7.91 4.02 19.01
C GLU A 100 -8.26 3.96 17.52
N MET A 101 -7.78 4.93 16.73
CA MET A 101 -7.99 4.93 15.27
C MET A 101 -7.32 3.75 14.60
N ILE A 102 -6.08 3.44 14.99
CA ILE A 102 -5.34 2.31 14.43
C ILE A 102 -5.99 0.99 14.83
N GLU A 103 -6.36 0.79 16.10
CA GLU A 103 -7.07 -0.42 16.54
C GLU A 103 -8.39 -0.61 15.79
N LYS A 104 -9.17 0.47 15.65
CA LYS A 104 -10.43 0.44 14.90
C LYS A 104 -10.21 0.09 13.43
N ARG A 105 -9.20 0.70 12.78
CA ARG A 105 -8.90 0.43 11.37
C ARG A 105 -8.33 -0.96 11.16
N PHE A 106 -7.43 -1.40 12.02
CA PHE A 106 -6.88 -2.76 12.01
C PHE A 106 -8.00 -3.80 12.16
N THR A 107 -8.90 -3.62 13.12
CA THR A 107 -10.08 -4.49 13.30
C THR A 107 -10.99 -4.52 12.06
N ALA A 108 -11.14 -3.39 11.36
CA ALA A 108 -11.90 -3.33 10.12
C ALA A 108 -11.22 -4.12 9.00
N LEU A 109 -9.89 -3.97 8.85
CA LEU A 109 -9.10 -4.74 7.88
C LEU A 109 -9.13 -6.24 8.19
N GLU A 110 -9.04 -6.65 9.45
CA GLU A 110 -9.19 -8.06 9.85
C GLU A 110 -10.55 -8.63 9.43
N LYS A 111 -11.65 -7.87 9.63
CA LYS A 111 -12.98 -8.31 9.19
C LYS A 111 -13.05 -8.48 7.67
N ILE A 112 -12.40 -7.59 6.91
CA ILE A 112 -12.29 -7.71 5.45
C ILE A 112 -11.54 -8.98 5.08
N VAL A 113 -10.36 -9.22 5.69
CA VAL A 113 -9.55 -10.42 5.45
C VAL A 113 -10.35 -11.69 5.75
N ILE A 114 -11.00 -11.76 6.91
CA ILE A 114 -11.82 -12.91 7.32
C ILE A 114 -12.99 -13.13 6.34
N SER A 115 -13.70 -12.06 5.98
CA SER A 115 -14.83 -12.15 5.05
C SER A 115 -14.39 -12.66 3.68
N ARG A 116 -13.25 -12.15 3.17
CA ARG A 116 -12.71 -12.53 1.87
C ARG A 116 -12.20 -13.97 1.85
N HIS A 117 -11.55 -14.44 2.91
CA HIS A 117 -11.17 -15.85 3.02
C HIS A 117 -12.37 -16.80 2.96
N LYS A 118 -13.48 -16.46 3.64
CA LYS A 118 -14.72 -17.24 3.52
C LYS A 118 -15.25 -17.30 2.09
N GLU A 119 -15.20 -16.18 1.37
CA GLU A 119 -15.64 -16.09 -0.03
C GLU A 119 -14.72 -16.88 -0.97
N LEU A 120 -13.40 -16.77 -0.79
CA LEU A 120 -12.38 -17.51 -1.54
C LEU A 120 -12.56 -19.03 -1.39
N LEU A 121 -12.81 -19.50 -0.15
CA LEU A 121 -13.10 -20.90 0.12
C LEU A 121 -14.38 -21.38 -0.58
N CYS A 122 -15.45 -20.58 -0.53
CA CYS A 122 -16.73 -20.90 -1.20
C CYS A 122 -16.56 -21.01 -2.73
N CYS A 123 -15.75 -20.13 -3.31
CA CYS A 123 -15.52 -20.06 -4.75
C CYS A 123 -14.37 -20.94 -5.26
N ASN A 124 -13.68 -21.67 -4.37
CA ASN A 124 -12.45 -22.42 -4.65
C ASN A 124 -11.39 -21.58 -5.39
N ARG A 125 -11.06 -20.41 -4.83
CA ARG A 125 -10.06 -19.46 -5.35
C ARG A 125 -8.98 -19.23 -4.30
N GLN A 126 -7.75 -19.05 -4.73
CA GLN A 126 -6.62 -18.88 -3.81
C GLN A 126 -6.40 -17.42 -3.41
N THR A 127 -6.73 -16.47 -4.29
CA THR A 127 -6.47 -15.03 -4.04
C THR A 127 -7.57 -14.14 -4.58
N ILE A 128 -7.65 -12.91 -4.07
CA ILE A 128 -8.53 -11.87 -4.63
C ILE A 128 -8.18 -11.52 -6.07
N ASN A 129 -6.91 -11.61 -6.49
CA ASN A 129 -6.55 -11.47 -7.91
C ASN A 129 -7.24 -12.52 -8.77
N GLU A 130 -7.26 -13.78 -8.34
CA GLU A 130 -8.00 -14.83 -9.03
C GLU A 130 -9.51 -14.58 -9.02
N HIS A 131 -10.04 -14.11 -7.88
CA HIS A 131 -11.43 -13.70 -7.75
C HIS A 131 -11.82 -12.62 -8.75
N ASN A 132 -11.07 -11.52 -8.79
CA ASN A 132 -11.37 -10.39 -9.66
C ASN A 132 -11.25 -10.72 -11.15
N LYS A 133 -10.40 -11.68 -11.54
CA LYS A 133 -10.31 -12.20 -12.92
C LYS A 133 -11.55 -13.00 -13.32
N LYS A 134 -12.18 -13.72 -12.39
CA LYS A 134 -13.25 -14.69 -12.69
C LYS A 134 -14.66 -14.22 -12.29
N SER A 135 -14.77 -13.32 -11.32
CA SER A 135 -16.03 -12.78 -10.82
C SER A 135 -16.62 -11.72 -11.76
N LYS A 136 -17.94 -11.50 -11.64
CA LYS A 136 -18.60 -10.29 -12.14
C LYS A 136 -18.40 -9.13 -11.16
N ILE A 137 -18.66 -9.41 -9.87
CA ILE A 137 -18.46 -8.44 -8.80
C ILE A 137 -17.00 -8.52 -8.32
N GLN A 138 -16.24 -7.48 -8.61
CA GLN A 138 -14.85 -7.34 -8.20
C GLN A 138 -14.75 -6.79 -6.77
N LYS A 139 -13.64 -7.07 -6.10
CA LYS A 139 -13.31 -6.56 -4.77
C LYS A 139 -12.18 -5.54 -4.90
N ASP A 140 -12.28 -4.48 -4.12
CA ASP A 140 -11.24 -3.50 -3.93
C ASP A 140 -10.00 -4.11 -3.25
N TYR A 141 -8.85 -3.45 -3.39
CA TYR A 141 -7.60 -3.80 -2.74
C TYR A 141 -7.29 -2.81 -1.63
N HIS A 142 -6.46 -3.24 -0.68
CA HIS A 142 -5.93 -2.35 0.36
C HIS A 142 -4.41 -2.34 0.32
N LEU A 143 -3.82 -1.16 0.44
CA LEU A 143 -2.40 -0.96 0.73
C LEU A 143 -2.28 -0.36 2.13
N VAL A 144 -1.63 -1.06 3.04
CA VAL A 144 -1.45 -0.63 4.42
C VAL A 144 -0.02 -0.16 4.60
N LEU A 145 0.16 1.14 4.85
CA LEU A 145 1.44 1.74 5.20
C LEU A 145 1.57 1.77 6.72
N ILE A 146 2.56 1.10 7.30
CA ILE A 146 2.71 0.98 8.75
C ILE A 146 4.04 1.57 9.20
N ASN A 147 4.00 2.68 9.93
CA ASN A 147 5.16 3.16 10.68
C ASN A 147 5.38 2.30 11.92
N LEU A 148 6.43 1.46 11.93
CA LEU A 148 6.69 0.55 13.04
C LEU A 148 7.31 1.22 14.26
N GLU A 149 7.80 2.47 14.15
CA GLU A 149 8.38 3.21 15.28
C GLU A 149 7.36 3.36 16.41
N ASN A 150 6.10 3.59 16.06
CA ASN A 150 5.05 3.91 17.01
C ASN A 150 3.89 2.88 17.01
N PHE A 151 4.09 1.67 16.48
CA PHE A 151 3.01 0.69 16.38
C PHE A 151 2.36 0.39 17.76
N PRO A 152 1.01 0.32 17.89
CA PRO A 152 0.34 0.26 19.19
C PRO A 152 0.28 -1.16 19.73
N ASN A 153 1.42 -1.61 20.28
CA ASN A 153 1.62 -3.00 20.73
C ASN A 153 0.77 -3.37 21.95
N ASP A 154 0.26 -2.40 22.69
CA ASP A 154 -0.61 -2.59 23.84
C ASP A 154 -2.08 -2.84 23.46
N GLN A 155 -2.49 -2.48 22.24
CA GLN A 155 -3.87 -2.63 21.78
C GLN A 155 -4.05 -3.82 20.82
N ILE A 156 -3.06 -4.06 19.95
CA ILE A 156 -3.12 -5.16 18.99
C ILE A 156 -2.26 -6.33 19.49
N GLU A 157 -2.95 -7.42 19.88
CA GLU A 157 -2.29 -8.66 20.28
C GLU A 157 -1.39 -9.22 19.17
N ARG A 158 -0.20 -9.69 19.53
CA ARG A 158 0.76 -10.33 18.61
C ARG A 158 0.14 -11.39 17.71
N ARG A 159 -0.73 -12.24 18.26
CA ARG A 159 -1.41 -13.30 17.50
C ARG A 159 -2.28 -12.73 16.39
N ARG A 160 -2.96 -11.61 16.64
CA ARG A 160 -3.77 -10.90 15.64
C ARG A 160 -2.90 -10.34 14.53
N VAL A 161 -1.78 -9.69 14.88
CA VAL A 161 -0.79 -9.19 13.89
C VAL A 161 -0.28 -10.32 13.00
N LYS A 162 0.14 -11.45 13.60
CA LYS A 162 0.65 -12.61 12.85
C LYS A 162 -0.41 -13.18 11.91
N ASN A 163 -1.61 -13.45 12.41
CA ASN A 163 -2.70 -13.98 11.58
C ASN A 163 -3.06 -13.01 10.44
N PHE A 164 -3.05 -11.71 10.72
CA PHE A 164 -3.32 -10.67 9.73
C PHE A 164 -2.29 -10.70 8.60
N ILE A 165 -0.99 -10.58 8.90
CA ILE A 165 0.05 -10.52 7.85
C ILE A 165 0.11 -11.82 7.03
N GLU A 166 -0.06 -12.99 7.65
CA GLU A 166 -0.08 -14.28 6.95
C GLU A 166 -1.28 -14.45 6.02
N SER A 167 -2.40 -13.78 6.32
CA SER A 167 -3.66 -13.93 5.58
C SER A 167 -3.94 -12.78 4.61
N ALA A 168 -3.24 -11.65 4.76
CA ALA A 168 -3.52 -10.38 4.08
C ALA A 168 -3.42 -10.49 2.56
N TYR A 169 -2.31 -11.06 2.05
CA TYR A 169 -2.04 -11.14 0.61
C TYR A 169 -3.18 -11.84 -0.17
N ALA A 170 -3.57 -13.04 0.27
CA ALA A 170 -4.63 -13.81 -0.36
C ALA A 170 -5.96 -13.01 -0.38
N ALA A 171 -6.21 -12.23 0.67
CA ALA A 171 -7.37 -11.37 0.80
C ALA A 171 -7.23 -10.00 0.07
N GLY A 172 -6.19 -9.78 -0.73
CA GLY A 172 -6.00 -8.54 -1.49
C GLY A 172 -5.62 -7.33 -0.61
N VAL A 173 -5.01 -7.59 0.54
CA VAL A 173 -4.45 -6.57 1.44
C VAL A 173 -2.93 -6.70 1.38
N TYR A 174 -2.25 -5.61 1.04
CA TYR A 174 -0.80 -5.54 0.93
C TYR A 174 -0.24 -4.61 2.00
N VAL A 175 0.95 -4.92 2.53
CA VAL A 175 1.51 -4.22 3.69
C VAL A 175 2.92 -3.71 3.38
N ILE A 176 3.11 -2.39 3.42
CA ILE A 176 4.44 -1.78 3.40
C ILE A 176 4.70 -1.21 4.79
N ALA A 177 5.58 -1.88 5.53
CA ALA A 177 6.00 -1.40 6.84
C ALA A 177 7.28 -0.58 6.70
N PHE A 178 7.50 0.41 7.56
CA PHE A 178 8.69 1.25 7.49
C PHE A 178 9.13 1.72 8.88
N THR A 179 10.45 1.80 9.10
CA THR A 179 11.02 2.23 10.39
C THR A 179 12.51 2.52 10.31
N TYR A 180 13.07 3.06 11.40
CA TYR A 180 14.50 3.25 11.53
C TYR A 180 15.26 1.95 11.82
N HIS A 181 16.51 1.85 11.34
CA HIS A 181 17.40 0.72 11.67
C HIS A 181 17.53 0.50 13.18
N ASP A 182 17.59 1.57 13.97
CA ASP A 182 17.74 1.49 15.43
C ASP A 182 16.50 0.91 16.12
N THR A 183 15.31 1.16 15.57
CA THR A 183 14.04 0.63 16.09
C THR A 183 14.00 -0.89 16.01
N VAL A 184 14.66 -1.49 15.02
CA VAL A 184 14.69 -2.95 14.82
C VAL A 184 15.32 -3.68 16.01
N LYS A 185 16.34 -3.08 16.66
CA LYS A 185 17.04 -3.71 17.79
C LYS A 185 16.18 -3.80 19.05
N ASN A 186 15.32 -2.80 19.25
CA ASN A 186 14.45 -2.69 20.43
C ASN A 186 12.98 -3.04 20.11
N ALA A 187 12.72 -3.57 18.92
CA ALA A 187 11.38 -3.89 18.48
C ALA A 187 10.81 -5.04 19.32
N ASN A 188 9.56 -4.85 19.76
CA ASN A 188 8.77 -5.86 20.45
C ASN A 188 8.39 -7.02 19.53
N GLU A 189 7.77 -8.05 20.10
CA GLU A 189 7.44 -9.27 19.38
C GLU A 189 6.46 -9.10 18.20
N SER A 190 5.52 -8.15 18.28
CA SER A 190 4.58 -7.86 17.18
C SER A 190 5.32 -7.25 15.99
N VAL A 191 6.14 -6.23 16.25
CA VAL A 191 6.99 -5.59 15.23
C VAL A 191 7.99 -6.60 14.66
N GLN A 192 8.60 -7.43 15.50
CA GLN A 192 9.49 -8.51 15.05
C GLN A 192 8.77 -9.53 14.17
N SER A 193 7.48 -9.79 14.41
CA SER A 193 6.69 -10.70 13.57
C SER A 193 6.49 -10.12 12.17
N ILE A 194 6.23 -8.81 12.06
CA ILE A 194 6.14 -8.09 10.78
C ILE A 194 7.49 -8.12 10.05
N LEU A 195 8.59 -7.74 10.73
CA LEU A 195 9.94 -7.68 10.18
C LEU A 195 10.50 -9.04 9.70
N LYS A 196 10.03 -10.13 10.29
CA LYS A 196 10.43 -11.50 9.89
C LYS A 196 9.60 -12.04 8.73
N HIS A 197 8.36 -11.60 8.61
CA HIS A 197 7.45 -12.08 7.57
C HIS A 197 7.77 -11.44 6.21
N PHE A 198 8.00 -10.13 6.20
CA PHE A 198 8.26 -9.39 4.97
C PHE A 198 9.76 -9.26 4.67
N LYS A 199 10.09 -9.12 3.38
CA LYS A 199 11.46 -8.80 2.93
C LYS A 199 11.86 -7.41 3.41
N ASN A 200 13.12 -7.25 3.79
CA ASN A 200 13.65 -5.98 4.30
C ASN A 200 14.49 -5.29 3.22
N ILE A 201 14.04 -4.12 2.78
CA ILE A 201 14.80 -3.18 1.94
C ILE A 201 15.48 -2.19 2.87
N LYS A 202 16.81 -2.07 2.80
CA LYS A 202 17.57 -1.18 3.68
C LYS A 202 18.05 0.06 2.92
N VAL A 203 17.99 1.21 3.57
CA VAL A 203 18.58 2.46 3.10
C VAL A 203 19.56 2.97 4.13
N SER A 204 20.83 3.14 3.75
CA SER A 204 21.89 3.59 4.64
C SER A 204 22.71 4.67 3.95
N ASN A 205 22.94 5.78 4.64
CA ASN A 205 23.66 6.95 4.14
C ASN A 205 23.14 7.45 2.77
N GLY A 206 21.82 7.35 2.55
CA GLY A 206 21.18 7.74 1.29
C GLY A 206 21.23 6.69 0.19
N GLU A 207 21.86 5.53 0.40
CA GLU A 207 21.98 4.46 -0.58
C GLU A 207 21.08 3.28 -0.24
N PHE A 208 20.44 2.70 -1.26
CA PHE A 208 19.62 1.50 -1.10
C PHE A 208 20.50 0.27 -1.21
N ILE A 209 20.40 -0.61 -0.21
CA ILE A 209 21.10 -1.89 -0.18
C ILE A 209 20.20 -2.91 -0.86
N ILE A 210 20.40 -3.10 -2.16
CA ILE A 210 19.74 -4.14 -2.93
C ILE A 210 20.44 -5.47 -2.64
N THR A 211 19.66 -6.49 -2.29
CA THR A 211 20.16 -7.83 -1.96
C THR A 211 19.51 -8.84 -2.88
N GLU A 212 20.09 -10.03 -3.01
CA GLU A 212 19.55 -11.13 -3.82
C GLU A 212 18.08 -11.45 -3.47
N LYS A 213 17.68 -11.27 -2.21
CA LYS A 213 16.29 -11.46 -1.77
C LYS A 213 15.31 -10.46 -2.37
N ILE A 214 15.78 -9.26 -2.69
CA ILE A 214 15.01 -8.17 -3.30
C ILE A 214 15.07 -8.29 -4.82
N PHE A 215 16.26 -8.60 -5.35
CA PHE A 215 16.52 -8.69 -6.78
C PHE A 215 17.53 -9.80 -7.06
N GLU A 216 17.08 -10.86 -7.74
CA GLU A 216 17.86 -12.09 -7.91
C GLU A 216 19.04 -11.92 -8.89
N PHE A 217 18.97 -10.96 -9.82
CA PHE A 217 20.00 -10.72 -10.84
C PHE A 217 21.07 -9.73 -10.36
N MET A 218 21.76 -10.06 -9.27
CA MET A 218 22.77 -9.19 -8.65
C MET A 218 23.90 -8.77 -9.61
N GLU A 219 24.19 -9.58 -10.62
CA GLU A 219 25.16 -9.29 -11.70
C GLU A 219 24.86 -7.97 -12.43
N LEU A 220 23.59 -7.60 -12.57
CA LEU A 220 23.21 -6.34 -13.23
C LEU A 220 23.58 -5.11 -12.41
N LEU A 221 23.77 -5.26 -11.09
CA LEU A 221 24.23 -4.18 -10.21
C LEU A 221 25.74 -3.94 -10.33
N GLU A 222 26.48 -4.75 -11.08
CA GLU A 222 27.89 -4.49 -11.38
C GLU A 222 28.04 -3.36 -12.41
N ASP A 223 27.10 -3.28 -13.36
CA ASP A 223 27.13 -2.33 -14.48
C ASP A 223 26.03 -1.25 -14.43
N HIS A 224 25.11 -1.31 -13.46
CA HIS A 224 24.02 -0.35 -13.29
C HIS A 224 23.98 0.21 -11.87
N ASP A 225 23.69 1.51 -11.79
CA ASP A 225 23.40 2.20 -10.54
C ASP A 225 21.91 2.10 -10.23
N PHE A 226 21.56 1.85 -8.97
CA PHE A 226 20.17 1.87 -8.53
C PHE A 226 19.72 3.30 -8.17
N GLU A 227 18.70 3.76 -8.89
CA GLU A 227 18.00 5.01 -8.61
C GLU A 227 16.65 4.70 -7.97
N ALA A 228 16.48 5.11 -6.71
CA ALA A 228 15.23 4.94 -5.99
C ALA A 228 14.08 5.71 -6.66
N LEU A 229 12.87 5.16 -6.55
CA LEU A 229 11.68 5.77 -7.15
C LEU A 229 11.45 7.20 -6.62
N ASP A 230 11.52 8.18 -7.51
CA ASP A 230 11.14 9.57 -7.26
C ASP A 230 10.44 10.12 -8.52
N LEU A 231 9.13 9.91 -8.57
CA LEU A 231 8.29 10.30 -9.70
C LEU A 231 7.69 11.68 -9.49
N ASP A 232 7.22 12.30 -10.58
CA ASP A 232 6.44 13.53 -10.55
C ASP A 232 5.10 13.30 -9.83
N LYS A 233 5.07 13.70 -8.55
CA LYS A 233 3.95 13.46 -7.63
C LYS A 233 2.71 14.25 -8.04
N ASP A 234 2.88 15.43 -8.63
CA ASP A 234 1.76 16.28 -9.04
C ASP A 234 1.07 15.66 -10.26
N LEU A 235 1.84 15.17 -11.23
CA LEU A 235 1.32 14.44 -12.38
C LEU A 235 0.60 13.15 -11.96
N LEU A 236 1.18 12.37 -11.05
CA LEU A 236 0.55 11.14 -10.56
C LEU A 236 -0.72 11.41 -9.78
N LEU A 237 -0.72 12.44 -8.93
CA LEU A 237 -1.91 12.86 -8.20
C LEU A 237 -3.03 13.28 -9.17
N GLN A 238 -2.72 14.07 -10.20
CA GLN A 238 -3.70 14.43 -11.22
C GLN A 238 -4.27 13.20 -11.92
N LYS A 239 -3.43 12.22 -12.28
CA LYS A 239 -3.92 10.96 -12.86
C LYS A 239 -4.82 10.19 -11.90
N ALA A 240 -4.43 10.05 -10.63
CA ALA A 240 -5.24 9.38 -9.62
C ALA A 240 -6.59 10.08 -9.40
N MET A 241 -6.62 11.42 -9.45
CA MET A 241 -7.84 12.22 -9.35
C MET A 241 -8.70 12.17 -10.61
N ASN A 242 -8.09 12.13 -11.80
CA ASN A 242 -8.83 12.01 -13.06
C ASN A 242 -9.47 10.62 -13.21
N ASN A 243 -8.81 9.57 -12.72
CA ASN A 243 -9.42 8.23 -12.62
C ASN A 243 -10.72 8.27 -11.83
N ALA A 244 -10.84 9.19 -10.86
CA ALA A 244 -12.03 9.36 -10.01
C ALA A 244 -13.25 9.95 -10.70
N ASP A 245 -13.14 10.36 -11.98
CA ASP A 245 -14.21 11.04 -12.72
C ASP A 245 -14.87 12.12 -11.85
N LEU A 246 -14.06 13.03 -11.31
CA LEU A 246 -14.50 14.10 -10.42
C LEU A 246 -15.60 14.97 -11.07
N GLU A 247 -15.63 15.07 -12.40
CA GLU A 247 -16.71 15.73 -13.15
C GLU A 247 -18.06 15.00 -13.00
N GLY A 248 -18.06 13.67 -12.92
CA GLY A 248 -19.24 12.85 -12.61
C GLY A 248 -19.73 12.96 -11.16
N LEU A 249 -18.81 13.22 -10.20
CA LEU A 249 -19.10 13.40 -8.78
C LEU A 249 -19.65 14.80 -8.43
N VAL A 250 -19.28 15.81 -9.20
CA VAL A 250 -19.77 17.20 -9.06
C VAL A 250 -21.00 17.47 -9.96
N ASN A 251 -21.40 16.50 -10.79
CA ASN A 251 -22.59 16.62 -11.63
C ASN A 251 -23.86 16.75 -10.75
N PRO A 252 -24.57 17.89 -10.77
CA PRO A 252 -25.77 18.11 -9.95
C PRO A 252 -26.86 17.06 -10.17
N GLU A 253 -26.86 16.39 -11.33
CA GLU A 253 -27.81 15.34 -11.67
C GLU A 253 -27.58 14.01 -10.93
N ASN A 254 -26.36 13.78 -10.40
CA ASN A 254 -26.01 12.58 -9.63
C ASN A 254 -26.15 12.75 -8.10
N ILE A 255 -26.35 13.99 -7.62
CA ILE A 255 -26.63 14.26 -6.22
C ILE A 255 -28.10 13.93 -5.95
N LYS A 256 -28.37 12.70 -5.50
CA LYS A 256 -29.67 12.35 -4.90
C LYS A 256 -29.79 13.07 -3.56
N LEU A 257 -30.35 14.29 -3.57
CA LEU A 257 -30.89 14.90 -2.36
C LEU A 257 -31.94 13.93 -1.80
N GLU A 258 -31.75 13.47 -0.56
CA GLU A 258 -32.77 12.73 0.17
C GLU A 258 -34.01 13.62 0.31
N VAL A 259 -35.00 13.37 -0.55
CA VAL A 259 -36.35 13.90 -0.37
C VAL A 259 -37.01 13.06 0.70
N ASP A 260 -36.82 13.42 1.97
CA ASP A 260 -37.87 13.36 3.00
C ASP A 260 -37.32 13.72 4.38
N THR A 261 -37.41 15.00 4.74
CA THR A 261 -37.66 15.40 6.13
C THR A 261 -38.82 16.39 6.15
N LYS A 262 -40.02 15.88 5.87
CA LYS A 262 -41.23 16.55 6.37
C LYS A 262 -41.25 16.41 7.88
N VAL A 263 -40.84 17.48 8.55
CA VAL A 263 -41.13 17.71 9.97
C VAL A 263 -42.66 17.76 10.11
N LYS A 264 -43.22 16.85 10.92
CA LYS A 264 -44.57 16.99 11.47
C LYS A 264 -44.48 17.69 12.81
#